data_AF-A0A3D5NTB4-F1
#
_entry.id   AF-A0A3D5NTB4-F1
#
_cell.length_a   1.000
_cell.length_b   1.000
_cell.length_c   1.000
_cell.angle_alpha   90.00
_cell.angle_beta   90.00
_cell.angle_gamma   90.00
#
_symmetry.space_group_name_H-M   'P 1'
#
loop_
_entity.id
_entity.type
_entity.pdbx_description
1 polymer ?
#
loop_
_entity_poly.entity_id
_entity_poly.type
_entity_poly.pdbx_seq_one_letter_code
_entity_poly.pdbx_strand_id
1 'polypeptide(L)'
;MMKKNMLKIAAILMTLTLLVACGNKNTNDSGALEENITKLEEKIATLEADNAELVEENTALKAEIETLKGETPDGPGENPVEEEEEELPVFGAEEDGTMVQVSTVVVKTDEPLLNKMTMMANELSDKFFEGLEMEAEEIRTIDGKEILVVDLKEGSGAVGEKSWVYDYFQGSTGGLVTETALTETFLQREYGGRWIDGVLFTIDGESIELDHVPNLKDVILR
;
A
#
# COMPACT_ATOMS: atom_id res chain seq x y z
N MET A 1 10.71 45.38 -6.08
CA MET A 1 10.93 45.61 -4.64
C MET A 1 10.53 44.35 -3.90
N MET A 2 11.56 43.63 -3.40
CA MET A 2 11.60 42.59 -2.37
C MET A 2 10.47 41.55 -2.21
N LYS A 3 10.83 40.30 -2.59
CA LYS A 3 10.48 39.02 -1.96
C LYS A 3 10.85 38.99 -0.46
N LYS A 4 10.38 37.94 0.24
CA LYS A 4 10.75 37.40 1.58
C LYS A 4 9.73 37.76 2.69
N ASN A 5 9.37 36.92 3.68
CA ASN A 5 10.06 35.78 4.30
C ASN A 5 9.16 35.06 5.34
N MET A 6 9.45 33.78 5.56
CA MET A 6 9.63 33.07 6.85
C MET A 6 8.47 32.93 7.87
N LEU A 7 8.05 31.66 8.04
CA LEU A 7 8.38 30.80 9.19
C LEU A 7 8.49 31.47 10.57
N LYS A 8 7.56 31.17 11.50
CA LYS A 8 7.83 30.91 12.93
C LYS A 8 6.74 30.01 13.53
N ILE A 9 7.08 28.75 13.76
CA ILE A 9 6.39 27.84 14.67
C ILE A 9 6.54 28.41 16.09
N ALA A 10 5.42 28.54 16.79
CA ALA A 10 5.37 29.07 18.14
C ALA A 10 5.95 28.04 19.13
N ALA A 11 7.01 28.45 19.83
CA ALA A 11 7.54 27.76 20.99
C ALA A 11 6.60 27.95 22.19
N ILE A 12 6.15 26.84 22.80
CA ILE A 12 5.60 26.86 24.16
C ILE A 12 6.57 26.09 25.05
N LEU A 13 7.49 26.85 25.64
CA LEU A 13 8.42 26.41 26.67
C LEU A 13 7.68 26.47 28.02
N MET A 14 6.98 25.40 28.39
CA MET A 14 6.43 25.27 29.75
C MET A 14 7.47 24.56 30.62
N THR A 15 8.22 25.36 31.36
CA THR A 15 9.22 24.97 32.34
C THR A 15 8.60 24.16 33.48
N LEU A 16 8.71 22.83 33.41
CA LEU A 16 8.46 21.96 34.56
C LEU A 16 9.67 22.06 35.49
N THR A 17 9.48 22.77 36.61
CA THR A 17 10.45 22.82 37.69
C THR A 17 10.55 21.46 38.37
N LEU A 18 11.79 21.01 38.54
CA LEU A 18 12.19 19.78 39.22
C LEU A 18 11.68 19.75 40.66
N LEU A 19 10.69 18.90 40.93
CA LEU A 19 10.51 18.27 42.23
C LEU A 19 11.11 16.87 42.14
N VAL A 20 12.39 16.74 42.47
CA VAL A 20 13.03 15.45 42.75
C VAL A 20 12.49 14.98 44.10
N ALA A 21 11.38 14.24 44.06
CA ALA A 21 10.98 13.39 45.16
C ALA A 21 11.80 12.09 45.06
N CYS A 22 12.74 11.91 45.98
CA CYS A 22 13.38 10.62 46.21
C CYS A 22 12.30 9.58 46.56
N GLY A 23 12.06 8.63 45.67
CA GLY A 23 11.01 7.62 45.86
C GLY A 23 11.13 6.45 44.91
N ASN A 24 11.92 5.46 45.32
CA ASN A 24 12.00 4.08 44.82
C ASN A 24 12.77 3.82 43.51
N LYS A 25 13.87 3.08 43.69
CA LYS A 25 14.82 2.64 42.68
C LYS A 25 14.29 1.38 41.99
N ASN A 26 13.86 1.48 40.74
CA ASN A 26 13.79 0.34 39.82
C ASN A 26 14.57 0.72 38.55
N THR A 27 15.85 0.34 38.52
CA THR A 27 16.88 0.82 37.58
C THR A 27 17.11 -0.13 36.40
N ASN A 28 16.06 -0.74 35.83
CA ASN A 28 16.23 -1.71 34.74
C ASN A 28 15.54 -1.33 33.41
N ASP A 29 14.80 -0.22 33.33
CA ASP A 29 13.98 0.10 32.14
C ASP A 29 14.55 1.26 31.29
N SER A 30 15.24 2.21 31.91
CA SER A 30 15.80 3.38 31.19
C SER A 30 16.92 3.04 30.21
N GLY A 31 17.71 1.99 30.48
CA GLY A 31 18.80 1.57 29.60
C GLY A 31 18.32 0.86 28.33
N ALA A 32 17.21 0.11 28.41
CA ALA A 32 16.61 -0.53 27.24
C ALA A 32 15.94 0.48 26.31
N LEU A 33 15.38 1.55 26.89
CA LEU A 33 14.79 2.65 26.13
C LEU A 33 15.87 3.46 25.37
N GLU A 34 16.99 3.77 26.04
CA GLU A 34 18.13 4.45 25.41
C GLU A 34 18.75 3.60 24.27
N GLU A 35 18.89 2.29 24.46
CA GLU A 35 19.40 1.39 23.42
C GLU A 35 18.48 1.35 22.19
N ASN A 36 17.16 1.31 22.38
CA ASN A 36 16.22 1.31 21.27
C ASN A 36 16.19 2.65 20.52
N ILE A 37 16.37 3.78 21.22
CA ILE A 37 16.49 5.10 20.60
C ILE A 37 17.73 5.13 19.69
N THR A 38 18.88 4.67 20.18
CA THR A 38 20.11 4.62 19.37
C THR A 38 19.95 3.72 18.13
N LYS A 39 19.32 2.55 18.26
CA LYS A 39 19.05 1.66 17.11
C LYS A 39 18.11 2.30 16.08
N LEU A 40 17.10 3.05 16.53
CA LEU A 40 16.19 3.77 15.64
C LEU A 40 16.91 4.91 14.91
N GLU A 41 17.75 5.66 15.61
CA GLU A 41 18.57 6.74 15.02
C GLU A 41 19.53 6.18 13.94
N GLU A 42 20.18 5.04 14.19
CA GLU A 42 21.04 4.37 13.21
C GLU A 42 20.25 3.88 11.98
N LYS A 43 19.06 3.32 12.19
CA LYS A 43 18.19 2.84 11.12
C LYS A 43 17.67 4.00 10.26
N ILE A 44 17.31 5.12 10.88
CA ILE A 44 16.92 6.36 10.18
C ILE A 44 18.09 6.88 9.34
N ALA A 45 19.29 6.95 9.91
CA ALA A 45 20.48 7.40 9.18
C ALA A 45 20.81 6.51 7.97
N THR A 46 20.60 5.19 8.11
CA THR A 46 20.79 4.23 7.01
C THR A 46 19.73 4.43 5.92
N LEU A 47 18.45 4.56 6.29
CA LEU A 47 17.36 4.82 5.35
C LEU A 47 17.51 6.16 4.61
N GLU A 48 18.02 7.19 5.29
CA GLU A 48 18.31 8.48 4.66
C GLU A 48 19.46 8.38 3.65
N ALA A 49 20.48 7.56 3.92
CA ALA A 49 21.57 7.30 2.99
C ALA A 49 21.10 6.51 1.76
N ASP A 50 20.35 5.43 1.96
CA ASP A 50 19.80 4.61 0.88
C ASP A 50 18.87 5.43 -0.03
N ASN A 51 18.02 6.28 0.57
CA ASN A 51 17.17 7.21 -0.20
C ASN A 51 17.98 8.23 -1.01
N ALA A 52 19.10 8.72 -0.48
CA ALA A 52 19.97 9.64 -1.22
C ALA A 52 20.63 8.96 -2.42
N GLU A 53 21.10 7.71 -2.26
CA GLU A 53 21.69 6.91 -3.33
C GLU A 53 20.65 6.57 -4.41
N LEU A 54 19.43 6.16 -4.02
CA LEU A 54 18.33 5.91 -4.96
C LEU A 54 17.92 7.17 -5.73
N VAL A 55 17.95 8.34 -5.09
CA VAL A 55 17.69 9.61 -5.79
C VAL A 55 18.78 9.91 -6.81
N GLU A 56 20.05 9.68 -6.47
CA GLU A 56 21.17 9.86 -7.39
C GLU A 56 21.07 8.91 -8.59
N GLU A 57 20.81 7.62 -8.36
CA GLU A 57 20.61 6.62 -9.41
C GLU A 57 19.44 6.99 -10.33
N ASN A 58 18.31 7.41 -9.77
CA ASN A 58 17.16 7.87 -10.55
C ASN A 58 17.48 9.12 -11.39
N THR A 59 18.29 10.04 -10.88
CA THR A 59 18.72 11.21 -11.67
C THR A 59 19.68 10.85 -12.79
N ALA A 60 20.59 9.91 -12.54
CA ALA A 60 21.53 9.41 -13.54
C ALA A 60 20.81 8.65 -14.67
N LEU A 61 19.88 7.75 -14.33
CA LEU A 61 19.07 7.01 -15.30
C LEU A 61 18.19 7.95 -16.13
N LYS A 62 17.58 8.98 -15.52
CA LYS A 62 16.83 9.99 -16.26
C LYS A 62 17.69 10.77 -17.25
N ALA A 63 18.91 11.14 -16.86
CA ALA A 63 19.84 11.81 -17.75
C ALA A 63 20.32 10.89 -18.88
N GLU A 64 20.58 9.61 -18.59
CA GLU A 64 20.94 8.61 -19.60
C GLU A 64 19.81 8.42 -20.63
N ILE A 65 18.57 8.33 -20.18
CA ILE A 65 17.38 8.29 -21.06
C ILE A 65 17.30 9.55 -21.93
N GLU A 66 17.57 10.74 -21.38
CA GLU A 66 17.55 11.99 -22.14
C GLU A 66 18.67 12.05 -23.20
N THR A 67 19.86 11.53 -22.89
CA THR A 67 20.96 11.41 -23.86
C THR A 67 20.67 10.40 -24.96
N LEU A 68 20.11 9.23 -24.63
CA LEU A 68 19.73 8.20 -25.60
C LEU A 68 18.59 8.66 -26.52
N LYS A 69 17.68 9.52 -26.03
CA LYS A 69 16.64 10.18 -26.85
C LYS A 69 17.20 11.25 -27.79
N GLY A 70 18.36 11.84 -27.49
CA GLY A 70 18.97 12.92 -28.27
C GLY A 70 19.88 12.48 -29.42
N GLU A 71 20.24 11.18 -29.53
CA GLU A 71 21.21 10.67 -30.51
C GLU A 71 20.61 10.12 -31.82
N THR A 72 19.28 10.14 -32.01
CA THR A 72 18.67 9.84 -33.32
C THR A 72 18.68 11.09 -34.21
N PRO A 73 19.40 11.10 -35.35
CA PRO A 73 19.34 12.22 -36.29
C PRO A 73 18.03 12.16 -37.08
N ASP A 74 17.38 13.32 -37.18
CA ASP A 74 16.26 13.66 -38.08
C ASP A 74 16.07 12.70 -39.27
N GLY A 75 15.11 11.78 -39.13
CA GLY A 75 14.50 10.97 -40.20
C GLY A 75 12.98 11.02 -40.02
N PRO A 76 12.18 11.06 -41.10
CA PRO A 76 10.84 11.62 -41.05
C PRO A 76 9.88 10.73 -40.26
N GLY A 77 9.36 11.27 -39.16
CA GLY A 77 8.27 10.70 -38.38
C GLY A 77 8.66 10.34 -36.96
N GLU A 78 8.79 11.35 -36.10
CA GLU A 78 8.51 11.15 -34.67
C GLU A 78 7.02 10.80 -34.57
N ASN A 79 6.69 9.52 -34.74
CA ASN A 79 5.53 9.01 -34.04
C ASN A 79 5.91 9.08 -32.55
N PRO A 80 5.10 9.72 -31.69
CA PRO A 80 5.32 9.62 -30.26
C PRO A 80 5.45 8.13 -29.91
N VAL A 81 6.46 7.76 -29.13
CA VAL A 81 6.53 6.43 -28.53
C VAL A 81 5.24 6.30 -27.71
N GLU A 82 4.26 5.59 -28.25
CA GLU A 82 3.03 5.29 -27.52
C GLU A 82 3.46 4.45 -26.32
N GLU A 83 3.18 4.97 -25.13
CA GLU A 83 3.46 4.26 -23.88
C GLU A 83 2.62 2.97 -23.92
N GLU A 84 3.27 1.81 -23.86
CA GLU A 84 2.58 0.52 -23.92
C GLU A 84 1.66 0.40 -22.70
N GLU A 85 0.37 0.20 -22.93
CA GLU A 85 -0.64 -0.02 -21.90
C GLU A 85 -0.97 -1.52 -21.78
N GLU A 86 -1.40 -1.92 -20.59
CA GLU A 86 -1.94 -3.23 -20.31
C GLU A 86 -3.30 -3.14 -19.61
N GLU A 87 -4.11 -4.17 -19.82
CA GLU A 87 -5.44 -4.31 -19.25
C GLU A 87 -5.38 -5.30 -18.07
N LEU A 88 -5.73 -4.83 -16.88
CA LEU A 88 -5.79 -5.62 -15.66
C LEU A 88 -7.25 -5.87 -15.29
N PRO A 89 -7.75 -7.11 -15.36
CA PRO A 89 -9.12 -7.43 -14.98
C PRO A 89 -9.33 -7.27 -13.48
N VAL A 90 -10.49 -6.74 -13.10
CA VAL A 90 -10.96 -6.68 -11.71
C VAL A 90 -12.08 -7.69 -11.55
N PHE A 91 -11.97 -8.53 -10.53
CA PHE A 91 -12.82 -9.70 -10.34
C PHE A 91 -13.75 -9.53 -9.13
N GLY A 92 -15.01 -9.86 -9.34
CA GLY A 92 -15.98 -10.15 -8.29
C GLY A 92 -16.23 -11.65 -8.20
N ALA A 93 -17.30 -12.02 -7.49
CA ALA A 93 -17.75 -13.41 -7.43
C ALA A 93 -19.28 -13.51 -7.39
N GLU A 94 -19.80 -14.59 -7.97
CA GLU A 94 -21.20 -15.00 -7.84
C GLU A 94 -21.45 -15.71 -6.50
N GLU A 95 -22.72 -15.92 -6.12
CA GLU A 95 -23.10 -16.52 -4.82
C GLU A 95 -22.48 -17.91 -4.55
N ASP A 96 -22.09 -18.66 -5.58
CA ASP A 96 -21.43 -19.96 -5.44
C ASP A 96 -19.89 -19.89 -5.39
N GLY A 97 -19.34 -18.67 -5.39
CA GLY A 97 -17.90 -18.41 -5.41
C GLY A 97 -17.29 -18.44 -6.81
N THR A 98 -18.09 -18.57 -7.87
CA THR A 98 -17.57 -18.45 -9.25
C THR A 98 -17.05 -17.04 -9.49
N MET A 99 -15.75 -16.94 -9.79
CA MET A 99 -15.12 -15.68 -10.15
C MET A 99 -15.71 -15.11 -11.44
N VAL A 100 -16.01 -13.82 -11.44
CA VAL A 100 -16.50 -13.08 -12.62
C VAL A 100 -15.73 -11.77 -12.78
N GLN A 101 -15.37 -11.42 -14.01
CA GLN A 101 -14.77 -10.11 -14.27
C GLN A 101 -15.85 -9.03 -14.22
N VAL A 102 -15.67 -8.05 -13.35
CA VAL A 102 -16.63 -6.94 -13.13
C VAL A 102 -16.15 -5.63 -13.73
N SER A 103 -14.85 -5.48 -13.95
CA SER A 103 -14.26 -4.32 -14.63
C SER A 103 -12.87 -4.63 -15.20
N THR A 104 -12.26 -3.61 -15.80
CA THR A 104 -10.88 -3.61 -16.29
C THR A 104 -10.23 -2.28 -15.95
N VAL A 105 -9.03 -2.32 -15.39
CA VAL A 105 -8.16 -1.14 -15.24
C VAL A 105 -7.17 -1.14 -16.39
N VAL A 106 -7.03 0.00 -17.07
CA VAL A 106 -5.98 0.20 -18.09
C VAL A 106 -4.85 0.99 -17.43
N VAL A 107 -3.63 0.44 -17.47
CA VAL A 107 -2.44 1.04 -16.87
C VAL A 107 -1.29 1.03 -17.86
N LYS A 108 -0.32 1.93 -17.67
CA LYS A 108 0.95 1.81 -18.38
C LYS A 108 1.70 0.58 -17.89
N THR A 109 2.35 -0.12 -18.80
CA THR A 109 3.15 -1.30 -18.50
C THR A 109 4.29 -1.00 -17.51
N ASP A 110 4.85 0.21 -17.56
CA ASP A 110 5.93 0.68 -16.67
C ASP A 110 5.44 1.33 -15.36
N GLU A 111 4.12 1.38 -15.14
CA GLU A 111 3.55 1.90 -13.90
C GLU A 111 4.07 1.08 -12.69
N PRO A 112 4.48 1.72 -11.58
CA PRO A 112 4.89 1.00 -10.37
C PRO A 112 3.81 0.01 -9.91
N LEU A 113 4.25 -1.20 -9.52
CA LEU A 113 3.33 -2.28 -9.17
C LEU A 113 2.33 -1.88 -8.07
N LEU A 114 2.79 -1.17 -7.04
CA LEU A 114 1.91 -0.68 -5.98
C LEU A 114 0.83 0.27 -6.51
N ASN A 115 1.16 1.16 -7.45
CA ASN A 115 0.17 2.05 -8.06
C ASN A 115 -0.87 1.27 -8.86
N LYS A 116 -0.45 0.23 -9.59
CA LYS A 116 -1.39 -0.70 -10.27
C LYS A 116 -2.34 -1.33 -9.26
N MET A 117 -1.82 -1.80 -8.11
CA MET A 117 -2.65 -2.36 -7.02
C MET A 117 -3.62 -1.33 -6.44
N THR A 118 -3.19 -0.08 -6.23
CA THR A 118 -4.08 1.01 -5.78
C THR A 118 -5.21 1.25 -6.77
N MET A 119 -4.92 1.29 -8.08
CA MET A 119 -5.95 1.47 -9.10
C MET A 119 -6.96 0.32 -9.12
N MET A 120 -6.48 -0.92 -8.98
CA MET A 120 -7.35 -2.10 -8.88
C MET A 120 -8.18 -2.12 -7.59
N ALA A 121 -7.61 -1.71 -6.46
CA ALA A 121 -8.30 -1.60 -5.18
C ALA A 121 -9.48 -0.60 -5.27
N ASN A 122 -9.23 0.58 -5.82
CA ASN A 122 -10.25 1.60 -6.03
C ASN A 122 -11.35 1.11 -6.99
N GLU A 123 -10.95 0.49 -8.11
CA GLU A 123 -11.92 -0.02 -9.08
C GLU A 123 -12.76 -1.17 -8.50
N LEU A 124 -12.15 -2.08 -7.73
CA LEU A 124 -12.88 -3.16 -7.06
C LEU A 124 -13.86 -2.62 -6.01
N SER A 125 -13.41 -1.67 -5.19
CA SER A 125 -14.24 -0.95 -4.22
C SER A 125 -15.49 -0.37 -4.89
N ASP A 126 -15.30 0.40 -5.96
CA ASP A 126 -16.39 1.08 -6.66
C ASP A 126 -17.34 0.11 -7.36
N LYS A 127 -16.80 -0.94 -7.98
CA LYS A 127 -17.60 -1.83 -8.86
C LYS A 127 -18.27 -2.98 -8.14
N PHE A 128 -17.70 -3.43 -7.02
CA PHE A 128 -18.18 -4.63 -6.34
C PHE A 128 -18.59 -4.38 -4.89
N PHE A 129 -17.89 -3.48 -4.18
CA PHE A 129 -18.11 -3.22 -2.75
C PHE A 129 -18.83 -1.90 -2.46
N GLU A 130 -19.55 -1.38 -3.45
CA GLU A 130 -20.38 -0.17 -3.32
C GLU A 130 -19.62 1.05 -2.75
N GLY A 131 -18.33 1.15 -3.07
CA GLY A 131 -17.45 2.25 -2.65
C GLY A 131 -16.91 2.12 -1.22
N LEU A 132 -16.97 0.94 -0.60
CA LEU A 132 -16.27 0.69 0.67
C LEU A 132 -14.76 0.83 0.48
N GLU A 133 -14.16 1.72 1.26
CA GLU A 133 -12.77 2.09 1.12
C GLU A 133 -11.83 0.93 1.45
N MET A 134 -10.78 0.80 0.63
CA MET A 134 -9.66 -0.11 0.82
C MET A 134 -8.39 0.51 0.26
N GLU A 135 -7.25 0.18 0.84
CA GLU A 135 -5.96 0.77 0.47
C GLU A 135 -4.94 -0.34 0.20
N ALA A 136 -4.32 -0.33 -0.98
CA ALA A 136 -3.09 -1.07 -1.22
C ALA A 136 -1.94 -0.29 -0.56
N GLU A 137 -1.54 -0.68 0.65
CA GLU A 137 -0.63 0.11 1.49
C GLU A 137 0.83 -0.01 1.04
N GLU A 138 1.31 -1.25 0.91
CA GLU A 138 2.71 -1.53 0.58
C GLU A 138 2.91 -2.97 0.09
N ILE A 139 4.08 -3.21 -0.51
CA ILE A 139 4.55 -4.55 -0.84
C ILE A 139 5.75 -4.86 0.06
N ARG A 140 5.61 -5.85 0.93
CA ARG A 140 6.65 -6.30 1.86
C ARG A 140 7.31 -7.58 1.37
N THR A 141 8.59 -7.75 1.66
CA THR A 141 9.24 -9.06 1.50
C THR A 141 9.09 -9.89 2.77
N ILE A 142 8.34 -10.99 2.70
CA ILE A 142 8.15 -11.95 3.80
C ILE A 142 8.65 -13.31 3.33
N ASP A 143 9.64 -13.89 4.01
CA ASP A 143 10.27 -15.17 3.62
C ASP A 143 10.74 -15.22 2.15
N GLY A 144 11.23 -14.10 1.64
CA GLY A 144 11.70 -13.96 0.26
C GLY A 144 10.60 -13.83 -0.79
N LYS A 145 9.35 -13.64 -0.39
CA LYS A 145 8.20 -13.43 -1.26
C LYS A 145 7.67 -12.01 -1.17
N GLU A 146 7.28 -11.44 -2.30
CA GLU A 146 6.65 -10.12 -2.37
C GLU A 146 5.15 -10.23 -2.01
N ILE A 147 4.78 -9.71 -0.85
CA ILE A 147 3.42 -9.76 -0.30
C ILE A 147 2.81 -8.37 -0.29
N LEU A 148 1.70 -8.18 -0.99
CA LEU A 148 0.90 -6.96 -0.91
C LEU A 148 0.12 -6.93 0.40
N VAL A 149 0.16 -5.81 1.11
CA VAL A 149 -0.73 -5.53 2.25
C VAL A 149 -1.88 -4.66 1.76
N VAL A 150 -3.11 -5.13 1.92
CA VAL A 150 -4.33 -4.38 1.59
C VAL A 150 -5.14 -4.15 2.85
N ASP A 151 -5.34 -2.89 3.22
CA ASP A 151 -6.12 -2.53 4.40
C ASP A 151 -7.55 -2.13 4.00
N LEU A 152 -8.52 -2.85 4.52
CA LEU A 152 -9.94 -2.55 4.36
C LEU A 152 -10.34 -1.54 5.43
N LYS A 153 -10.99 -0.44 5.05
CA LYS A 153 -11.45 0.56 6.04
C LYS A 153 -12.87 0.26 6.45
N GLU A 154 -13.08 -0.02 7.73
CA GLU A 154 -14.40 -0.40 8.22
C GLU A 154 -15.38 0.77 8.07
N GLY A 155 -16.48 0.51 7.37
CA GLY A 155 -17.56 1.47 7.27
C GLY A 155 -18.40 1.50 8.55
N SER A 156 -19.17 2.55 8.76
CA SER A 156 -19.85 2.76 10.04
C SER A 156 -20.95 1.72 10.35
N GLY A 157 -21.47 1.03 9.33
CA GLY A 157 -22.63 0.15 9.43
C GLY A 157 -23.92 0.87 9.85
N ALA A 158 -23.96 2.20 9.80
CA ALA A 158 -25.18 2.98 10.05
C ALA A 158 -26.22 2.71 8.96
N VAL A 159 -27.48 3.06 9.22
CA VAL A 159 -28.57 2.82 8.26
C VAL A 159 -28.29 3.54 6.94
N GLY A 160 -28.07 2.77 5.88
CA GLY A 160 -27.75 3.29 4.54
C GLY A 160 -26.25 3.47 4.27
N GLU A 161 -25.39 3.16 5.23
CA GLU A 161 -23.94 3.08 5.07
C GLU A 161 -23.50 1.62 5.06
N LYS A 162 -22.45 1.33 4.30
CA LYS A 162 -21.90 -0.01 4.16
C LYS A 162 -20.88 -0.31 5.24
N SER A 163 -20.63 -1.58 5.49
CA SER A 163 -19.59 -2.08 6.40
C SER A 163 -19.03 -3.40 5.86
N TRP A 164 -17.71 -3.59 5.98
CA TRP A 164 -17.11 -4.87 5.61
C TRP A 164 -17.64 -5.98 6.50
N VAL A 165 -17.64 -5.74 7.82
CA VAL A 165 -18.05 -6.74 8.81
C VAL A 165 -19.53 -7.09 8.71
N TYR A 166 -20.42 -6.11 8.55
CA TYR A 166 -21.87 -6.31 8.64
C TYR A 166 -22.54 -6.61 7.30
N ASP A 167 -21.95 -6.23 6.17
CA ASP A 167 -22.56 -6.47 4.85
C ASP A 167 -21.84 -7.55 4.04
N TYR A 168 -20.52 -7.62 4.09
CA TYR A 168 -19.72 -8.46 3.18
C TYR A 168 -19.14 -9.71 3.86
N PHE A 169 -18.71 -9.62 5.12
CA PHE A 169 -18.19 -10.76 5.86
C PHE A 169 -19.28 -11.62 6.53
N GLN A 170 -20.55 -11.29 6.38
CA GLN A 170 -21.63 -12.03 7.05
C GLN A 170 -21.99 -13.32 6.31
N GLY A 171 -22.05 -14.41 7.08
CA GLY A 171 -22.47 -15.73 6.59
C GLY A 171 -21.47 -16.36 5.63
N SER A 172 -21.63 -17.66 5.40
CA SER A 172 -20.68 -18.41 4.57
C SER A 172 -20.68 -17.98 3.10
N THR A 173 -21.85 -17.60 2.55
CA THR A 173 -21.95 -17.13 1.17
C THR A 173 -21.32 -15.74 1.00
N GLY A 174 -21.65 -14.79 1.88
CA GLY A 174 -21.06 -13.44 1.82
C GLY A 174 -19.55 -13.49 2.00
N GLY A 175 -19.07 -14.27 2.96
CA GLY A 175 -17.64 -14.49 3.17
C GLY A 175 -16.94 -15.10 1.95
N LEU A 176 -17.47 -16.18 1.37
CA LEU A 176 -16.91 -16.79 0.16
C LEU A 176 -16.84 -15.81 -1.01
N VAL A 177 -17.93 -15.07 -1.27
CA VAL A 177 -18.00 -14.09 -2.35
C VAL A 177 -16.93 -13.00 -2.16
N THR A 178 -16.82 -12.49 -0.93
CA THR A 178 -15.88 -11.42 -0.59
C THR A 178 -14.44 -11.88 -0.69
N GLU A 179 -14.12 -13.06 -0.15
CA GLU A 179 -12.80 -13.66 -0.25
C GLU A 179 -12.38 -13.81 -1.71
N THR A 180 -13.21 -14.44 -2.55
CA THR A 180 -12.90 -14.65 -3.96
C THR A 180 -12.66 -13.34 -4.71
N ALA A 181 -13.53 -12.33 -4.51
CA ALA A 181 -13.39 -11.05 -5.18
C ALA A 181 -12.08 -10.34 -4.82
N LEU A 182 -11.75 -10.29 -3.51
CA LEU A 182 -10.52 -9.71 -3.02
C LEU A 182 -9.30 -10.48 -3.54
N THR A 183 -9.25 -11.79 -3.33
CA THR A 183 -8.06 -12.58 -3.65
C THR A 183 -7.78 -12.63 -5.14
N GLU A 184 -8.80 -12.88 -5.96
CA GLU A 184 -8.58 -13.05 -7.39
C GLU A 184 -8.25 -11.73 -8.09
N THR A 185 -8.82 -10.61 -7.60
CA THR A 185 -8.42 -9.28 -8.07
C THR A 185 -6.94 -9.02 -7.80
N PHE A 186 -6.44 -9.18 -6.57
CA PHE A 186 -5.05 -8.81 -6.29
C PHE A 186 -4.04 -9.86 -6.76
N LEU A 187 -4.37 -11.14 -6.70
CA LEU A 187 -3.42 -12.20 -7.07
C LEU A 187 -3.26 -12.35 -8.58
N GLN A 188 -4.25 -11.93 -9.39
CA GLN A 188 -4.19 -12.00 -10.85
C GLN A 188 -3.61 -13.34 -11.34
N ARG A 189 -4.17 -14.47 -10.89
CA ARG A 189 -3.51 -15.79 -11.03
C ARG A 189 -3.16 -16.15 -12.48
N GLU A 190 -3.91 -15.65 -13.44
CA GLU A 190 -3.68 -15.91 -14.87
C GLU A 190 -2.66 -14.95 -15.55
N TYR A 191 -2.23 -13.89 -14.87
CA TYR A 191 -1.31 -12.89 -15.45
C TYR A 191 0.12 -13.44 -15.67
N GLY A 192 0.59 -13.46 -16.92
CA GLY A 192 1.87 -14.10 -17.25
C GLY A 192 3.14 -13.32 -16.87
N GLY A 193 3.01 -12.05 -16.46
CA GLY A 193 4.15 -11.18 -16.13
C GLY A 193 4.62 -11.29 -14.68
N ARG A 194 5.62 -10.47 -14.33
CA ARG A 194 6.06 -10.32 -12.93
C ARG A 194 4.92 -9.69 -12.12
N TRP A 195 4.64 -10.27 -10.96
CA TRP A 195 3.56 -9.86 -10.06
C TRP A 195 3.95 -10.18 -8.62
N ILE A 196 3.08 -9.84 -7.66
CA ILE A 196 3.23 -10.26 -6.26
C ILE A 196 3.08 -11.78 -6.11
N ASP A 197 3.72 -12.33 -5.08
CA ASP A 197 3.64 -13.73 -4.69
C ASP A 197 2.43 -14.02 -3.80
N GLY A 198 1.89 -13.01 -3.14
CA GLY A 198 0.74 -13.16 -2.26
C GLY A 198 0.16 -11.83 -1.76
N VAL A 199 -0.95 -11.92 -1.05
CA VAL A 199 -1.67 -10.79 -0.46
C VAL A 199 -2.00 -11.08 1.01
N LEU A 200 -1.95 -10.04 1.84
CA LEU A 200 -2.40 -10.05 3.23
C LEU A 200 -3.45 -8.95 3.39
N PHE A 201 -4.58 -9.31 3.99
CA PHE A 201 -5.65 -8.34 4.26
C PHE A 201 -5.68 -7.96 5.73
N THR A 202 -5.93 -6.69 5.98
CA THR A 202 -6.21 -6.13 7.32
C THR A 202 -7.52 -5.36 7.29
N ILE A 203 -8.06 -5.07 8.47
CA ILE A 203 -9.19 -4.16 8.63
C ILE A 203 -8.82 -3.08 9.65
N ASP A 204 -8.85 -1.82 9.24
CA ASP A 204 -8.36 -0.66 10.02
C ASP A 204 -6.95 -0.88 10.63
N GLY A 205 -6.07 -1.56 9.89
CA GLY A 205 -4.71 -1.92 10.29
C GLY A 205 -4.60 -3.12 11.22
N GLU A 206 -5.71 -3.78 11.57
CA GLU A 206 -5.75 -4.97 12.42
C GLU A 206 -5.94 -6.26 11.60
N SER A 207 -5.51 -7.40 12.16
CA SER A 207 -5.73 -8.70 11.52
C SER A 207 -7.22 -9.07 11.52
N ILE A 208 -7.68 -9.68 10.43
CA ILE A 208 -9.07 -10.12 10.26
C ILE A 208 -9.26 -11.48 10.94
N GLU A 209 -9.93 -11.50 12.08
CA GLU A 209 -10.19 -12.70 12.90
C GLU A 209 -11.68 -13.08 12.90
N LEU A 210 -12.26 -13.28 11.70
CA LEU A 210 -13.69 -13.54 11.51
C LEU A 210 -13.95 -14.90 10.88
N ASP A 211 -14.79 -15.71 11.52
CA ASP A 211 -15.07 -17.11 11.15
C ASP A 211 -15.63 -17.29 9.71
N HIS A 212 -16.28 -16.26 9.18
CA HIS A 212 -16.90 -16.31 7.86
C HIS A 212 -15.93 -15.98 6.72
N VAL A 213 -14.80 -15.35 7.02
CA VAL A 213 -13.72 -15.05 6.06
C VAL A 213 -12.39 -15.62 6.56
N PRO A 214 -12.32 -16.95 6.80
CA PRO A 214 -11.20 -17.58 7.48
C PRO A 214 -9.89 -17.54 6.69
N ASN A 215 -9.92 -17.28 5.38
CA ASN A 215 -8.72 -17.19 4.55
C ASN A 215 -8.06 -15.81 4.65
N LEU A 216 -8.82 -14.76 4.95
CA LEU A 216 -8.29 -13.37 5.01
C LEU A 216 -7.36 -13.13 6.20
N LYS A 217 -7.35 -14.01 7.20
CA LYS A 217 -6.49 -13.88 8.39
C LYS A 217 -5.00 -14.11 8.10
N ASP A 218 -4.68 -14.86 7.05
CA ASP A 218 -3.34 -15.33 6.72
C ASP A 218 -2.87 -14.71 5.40
N VAL A 219 -1.56 -14.84 5.11
CA VAL A 219 -1.03 -14.53 3.77
C VAL A 219 -1.58 -15.54 2.76
N ILE A 220 -2.24 -15.05 1.72
CA ILE A 220 -2.81 -15.85 0.64
C ILE A 220 -1.84 -15.78 -0.54
N LEU A 221 -1.32 -16.92 -0.94
CA LEU A 221 -0.34 -17.01 -2.02
C LEU A 221 -1.01 -17.17 -3.39
N ARG A 222 -0.34 -16.60 -4.40
CA ARG A 222 -0.67 -16.72 -5.82
C ARG A 222 -0.47 -18.14 -6.33
#